data_AF-A0A5C4SZL7-F1
#
_entry.id   AF-A0A5C4SZL7-F1
#
_cell.length_a   1.000
_cell.length_b   1.000
_cell.length_c   1.000
_cell.angle_alpha   90.00
_cell.angle_beta   90.00
_cell.angle_gamma   90.00
#
_symmetry.space_group_name_H-M   'P 1'
#
loop_
_entity.id
_entity.type
_entity.pdbx_description
1 polymer ?
#
loop_
_entity_poly.entity_id
_entity_poly.type
_entity_poly.pdbx_seq_one_letter_code
_entity_poly.pdbx_strand_id
1 'polypeptide(L)'
;MNTNTICSRESLEHADFPYKNGTENQVDGQAADVPVNRYLFERLREWRAAYPGTLYVFENRMIQNLFALPWPNLPIYLDDLRSFRKESVDGVVYEAYEPGIGPFVPMLDTLAKAMWSPDLPYEPTPFEQAFLRDHDGPQWPGNRYWESFRDELPLEGIYPLVSDFRDKTCRATVAALLGHVLSRVDRIELDWLYIGYRR
;
A
#
# COMPACT_ATOMS: atom_id res chain seq x y z
N MET A 1 24.78 -25.00 -8.38
CA MET A 1 23.62 -25.91 -8.50
C MET A 1 22.64 -25.56 -7.41
N ASN A 2 21.37 -25.51 -7.81
CA ASN A 2 20.18 -25.06 -7.08
C ASN A 2 19.98 -25.68 -5.70
N THR A 3 19.46 -24.87 -4.79
CA THR A 3 18.31 -25.24 -3.95
C THR A 3 17.40 -24.03 -3.76
N ASN A 4 16.44 -23.88 -4.67
CA ASN A 4 15.23 -23.09 -4.47
C ASN A 4 14.40 -23.79 -3.40
N THR A 5 14.06 -23.10 -2.32
CA THR A 5 12.95 -23.50 -1.44
C THR A 5 11.96 -22.35 -1.43
N ILE A 6 11.01 -22.46 -2.34
CA ILE A 6 9.84 -21.59 -2.47
C ILE A 6 8.98 -21.81 -1.23
N CYS A 7 8.52 -20.70 -0.63
CA CYS A 7 7.59 -20.67 0.49
C CYS A 7 6.40 -21.61 0.23
N SER A 8 6.22 -22.60 1.10
CA SER A 8 5.18 -23.62 0.92
C SER A 8 3.79 -23.06 1.17
N ARG A 9 2.83 -23.60 0.41
CA ARG A 9 1.43 -23.21 0.26
C ARG A 9 0.57 -23.32 1.54
N GLU A 10 1.11 -23.85 2.63
CA GLU A 10 0.36 -24.25 3.83
C GLU A 10 0.21 -23.14 4.90
N SER A 11 0.95 -22.04 4.83
CA SER A 11 0.98 -21.05 5.93
C SER A 11 -0.10 -19.96 5.87
N LEU A 12 -1.07 -20.04 4.96
CA LEU A 12 -2.14 -19.03 4.78
C LEU A 12 -3.53 -19.49 5.29
N GLU A 13 -3.66 -20.65 5.94
CA GLU A 13 -4.98 -21.28 6.15
C GLU A 13 -5.77 -20.87 7.42
N HIS A 14 -5.25 -20.07 8.36
CA HIS A 14 -5.92 -19.90 9.66
C HIS A 14 -5.98 -18.47 10.24
N ALA A 15 -6.72 -17.57 9.58
CA ALA A 15 -7.28 -16.38 10.24
C ALA A 15 -8.70 -16.08 9.74
N ASP A 16 -9.70 -16.32 10.58
CA ASP A 16 -11.11 -16.02 10.32
C ASP A 16 -11.36 -14.50 10.26
N PHE A 17 -11.41 -13.96 9.05
CA PHE A 17 -12.05 -12.68 8.73
C PHE A 17 -13.31 -12.94 7.89
N PRO A 18 -14.44 -12.25 8.13
CA PRO A 18 -15.72 -12.55 7.49
C PRO A 18 -15.85 -12.07 6.03
N TYR A 19 -14.74 -11.92 5.30
CA TYR A 19 -14.72 -11.90 3.83
C TYR A 19 -14.31 -13.30 3.35
N LYS A 20 -15.29 -14.16 3.03
CA LYS A 20 -14.98 -15.40 2.29
C LYS A 20 -14.56 -15.02 0.87
N ASN A 21 -13.26 -14.78 0.69
CA ASN A 21 -12.63 -14.68 -0.63
C ASN A 21 -12.85 -15.99 -1.37
N GLY A 22 -13.90 -16.05 -2.18
CA GLY A 22 -13.86 -16.97 -3.30
C GLY A 22 -12.71 -16.54 -4.19
N THR A 23 -11.76 -17.43 -4.47
CA THR A 23 -10.84 -17.20 -5.58
C THR A 23 -11.67 -17.01 -6.85
N GLU A 24 -11.22 -16.21 -7.82
CA GLU A 24 -12.03 -15.81 -8.99
C GLU A 24 -12.65 -17.03 -9.70
N ASN A 25 -11.94 -18.16 -9.72
CA ASN A 25 -12.40 -19.43 -10.28
C ASN A 25 -13.53 -20.14 -9.52
N GLN A 26 -13.84 -19.73 -8.29
CA GLN A 26 -14.98 -20.24 -7.51
C GLN A 26 -16.28 -19.49 -7.83
N VAL A 27 -16.17 -18.25 -8.32
CA VAL A 27 -17.31 -17.39 -8.63
C VAL A 27 -17.56 -17.26 -10.13
N ASP A 28 -16.54 -17.49 -10.96
CA ASP A 28 -16.62 -17.46 -12.42
C ASP A 28 -15.79 -18.60 -13.03
N GLY A 29 -16.45 -19.50 -13.76
CA GLY A 29 -15.78 -20.62 -14.42
C GLY A 29 -14.77 -20.18 -15.48
N GLN A 30 -14.86 -18.95 -16.00
CA GLN A 30 -13.89 -18.40 -16.96
C GLN A 30 -12.53 -18.10 -16.32
N ALA A 31 -12.47 -17.95 -14.99
CA ALA A 31 -11.21 -17.80 -14.27
C ALA A 31 -10.49 -19.14 -14.05
N ALA A 32 -11.11 -20.27 -14.40
CA ALA A 32 -10.43 -21.56 -14.37
C ALA A 32 -9.31 -21.59 -15.42
N ASP A 33 -8.09 -21.97 -14.99
CA ASP A 33 -6.91 -22.19 -15.84
C ASP A 33 -6.30 -20.94 -16.51
N VAL A 34 -6.70 -19.73 -16.11
CA VAL A 34 -6.08 -18.47 -16.55
C VAL A 34 -5.39 -17.75 -15.39
N PRO A 35 -4.26 -17.06 -15.62
CA PRO A 35 -3.67 -16.19 -14.60
C PRO A 35 -4.66 -15.10 -14.18
N VAL A 36 -4.82 -14.87 -12.88
CA VAL A 36 -5.81 -13.94 -12.30
C VAL A 36 -5.76 -12.56 -12.96
N ASN A 37 -4.57 -11.97 -13.13
CA ASN A 37 -4.44 -10.65 -13.74
C ASN A 37 -4.99 -10.62 -15.17
N ARG A 38 -4.76 -11.68 -15.95
CA ARG A 38 -5.28 -11.77 -17.31
C ARG A 38 -6.81 -11.84 -17.31
N TYR A 39 -7.38 -12.67 -16.43
CA TYR A 39 -8.83 -12.76 -16.24
C TYR A 39 -9.43 -11.40 -15.88
N LEU A 40 -8.86 -10.69 -14.90
CA LEU A 40 -9.36 -9.38 -14.47
C LEU A 40 -9.32 -8.33 -15.60
N PHE A 41 -8.25 -8.32 -16.41
CA PHE A 41 -8.19 -7.43 -17.58
C PHE A 41 -9.22 -7.79 -18.66
N GLU A 42 -9.47 -9.07 -18.90
CA GLU A 42 -10.55 -9.51 -19.80
C GLU A 42 -11.92 -9.05 -19.28
N ARG A 43 -12.17 -9.16 -17.97
CA ARG A 43 -13.39 -8.65 -17.33
C ARG A 43 -13.53 -7.13 -17.43
N LEU A 44 -12.45 -6.36 -17.32
CA LEU A 44 -12.49 -4.91 -17.54
C LEU A 44 -12.94 -4.56 -18.96
N ARG A 45 -12.44 -5.29 -19.98
CA ARG A 45 -12.88 -5.10 -21.38
C ARG A 45 -14.36 -5.41 -21.57
N GLU A 46 -14.84 -6.49 -20.99
CA GLU A 46 -16.25 -6.88 -21.05
C GLU A 46 -17.15 -5.84 -20.38
N TRP A 47 -16.76 -5.35 -19.20
CA TRP A 47 -17.47 -4.27 -18.52
C TRP A 47 -17.51 -3.01 -19.37
N ARG A 48 -16.39 -2.63 -19.99
CA ARG A 48 -16.36 -1.47 -20.87
C ARG A 48 -17.29 -1.62 -22.08
N ALA A 49 -17.36 -2.82 -22.66
CA ALA A 49 -18.25 -3.10 -23.77
C ALA A 49 -19.73 -3.05 -23.35
N ALA A 50 -20.06 -3.53 -22.16
CA ALA A 50 -21.42 -3.54 -21.63
C ALA A 50 -21.90 -2.17 -21.12
N TYR A 51 -21.00 -1.36 -20.56
CA TYR A 51 -21.30 -0.09 -19.91
C TYR A 51 -20.53 1.06 -20.58
N PRO A 52 -21.05 1.63 -21.67
CA PRO A 52 -20.42 2.76 -22.33
C PRO A 52 -20.50 3.99 -21.42
N GLY A 53 -19.35 4.51 -21.01
CA GLY A 53 -19.23 5.60 -20.05
C GLY A 53 -17.81 5.71 -19.52
N THR A 54 -17.62 6.42 -18.42
CA THR A 54 -16.31 6.51 -17.76
C THR A 54 -16.11 5.30 -16.85
N LEU A 55 -14.95 4.64 -16.97
CA LEU A 55 -14.55 3.48 -16.17
C LEU A 55 -13.39 3.85 -15.25
N TYR A 56 -13.61 3.75 -13.95
CA TYR A 56 -12.59 3.96 -12.92
C TYR A 56 -12.26 2.64 -12.23
N VAL A 57 -10.98 2.41 -11.95
CA VAL A 57 -10.55 1.31 -11.07
C VAL A 57 -10.40 1.86 -9.66
N PHE A 58 -11.02 1.20 -8.68
CA PHE A 58 -10.79 1.50 -7.27
C PHE A 58 -9.68 0.59 -6.76
N GLU A 59 -8.54 1.18 -6.41
CA GLU A 59 -7.39 0.47 -5.88
C GLU A 59 -7.47 0.48 -4.35
N ASN A 60 -7.88 -0.66 -3.79
CA ASN A 60 -8.12 -0.85 -2.36
C ASN A 60 -7.09 -1.80 -1.73
N ARG A 61 -5.87 -1.90 -2.28
CA ARG A 61 -4.80 -2.61 -1.57
C ARG A 61 -4.20 -1.82 -0.42
N MET A 62 -4.91 -0.81 0.09
CA MET A 62 -4.69 -0.20 1.40
C MET A 62 -5.03 -1.19 2.54
N ILE A 63 -4.52 -2.44 2.48
CA ILE A 63 -4.48 -3.33 3.64
C ILE A 63 -3.78 -2.54 4.74
N GLN A 64 -4.45 -2.27 5.87
CA GLN A 64 -4.07 -1.44 7.04
C GLN A 64 -2.70 -1.80 7.69
N ASN A 65 -1.68 -1.97 6.88
CA ASN A 65 -0.35 -2.53 7.04
C ASN A 65 0.59 -1.73 6.13
N LEU A 66 1.89 -1.91 6.34
CA LEU A 66 2.99 -1.15 5.73
C LEU A 66 3.03 -1.05 4.18
N PHE A 67 2.18 -1.79 3.46
CA PHE A 67 2.13 -1.87 1.98
C PHE A 67 0.83 -1.35 1.38
N ALA A 68 -0.02 -0.75 2.21
CA ALA A 68 -1.22 -0.05 1.77
C ALA A 68 -0.93 1.05 0.76
N LEU A 69 0.28 1.59 0.83
CA LEU A 69 0.56 2.90 0.32
C LEU A 69 1.33 2.80 -0.99
N PRO A 70 1.17 3.78 -1.90
CA PRO A 70 1.91 3.80 -3.15
C PRO A 70 3.43 3.84 -2.96
N TRP A 71 3.92 4.10 -1.74
CA TRP A 71 5.33 4.09 -1.39
C TRP A 71 5.69 2.89 -0.51
N PRO A 72 6.81 2.20 -0.77
CA PRO A 72 7.80 2.36 -1.86
C PRO A 72 7.41 1.78 -3.24
N ASN A 73 6.13 1.50 -3.46
CA ASN A 73 5.65 0.81 -4.67
C ASN A 73 5.49 1.71 -5.93
N LEU A 74 5.93 2.97 -5.91
CA LEU A 74 5.57 3.95 -6.95
C LEU A 74 5.84 3.47 -8.38
N PRO A 75 6.99 2.82 -8.67
CA PRO A 75 7.23 2.27 -10.01
C PRO A 75 6.16 1.27 -10.47
N ILE A 76 5.67 0.42 -9.56
CA ILE A 76 4.62 -0.56 -9.85
C ILE A 76 3.31 0.15 -10.18
N TYR A 77 2.92 1.13 -9.37
CA TYR A 77 1.69 1.91 -9.63
C TYR A 77 1.74 2.65 -10.97
N LEU A 78 2.91 3.15 -11.38
CA LEU A 78 3.10 3.76 -12.70
C LEU A 78 2.92 2.75 -13.84
N ASP A 79 3.41 1.52 -13.67
CA ASP A 79 3.22 0.43 -14.65
C ASP A 79 1.76 -0.04 -14.71
N ASP A 80 1.05 -0.06 -13.58
CA ASP A 80 -0.38 -0.35 -13.51
C ASP A 80 -1.18 0.72 -14.25
N LEU A 81 -0.89 2.01 -14.04
CA LEU A 81 -1.53 3.10 -14.77
C LEU A 81 -1.34 2.98 -16.29
N ARG A 82 -0.14 2.59 -16.75
CA ARG A 82 0.13 2.33 -18.18
C ARG A 82 -0.69 1.15 -18.69
N SER A 83 -0.85 0.10 -17.89
CA SER A 83 -1.62 -1.08 -18.25
C SER A 83 -3.12 -0.77 -18.30
N PHE A 84 -3.67 -0.10 -17.29
CA PHE A 84 -5.06 0.35 -17.25
C PHE A 84 -5.41 1.25 -18.44
N ARG A 85 -4.51 2.14 -18.85
CA ARG A 85 -4.73 2.99 -20.02
C ARG A 85 -4.85 2.19 -21.32
N LYS A 86 -4.05 1.11 -21.50
CA LYS A 86 -4.17 0.21 -22.67
C LYS A 86 -5.55 -0.44 -22.74
N GLU A 87 -6.20 -0.58 -21.58
CA GLU A 87 -7.53 -1.17 -21.42
C GLU A 87 -8.65 -0.13 -21.39
N SER A 88 -8.37 1.12 -21.77
CA SER A 88 -9.34 2.21 -21.80
C SER A 88 -10.00 2.51 -20.45
N VAL A 89 -9.28 2.28 -19.35
CA VAL A 89 -9.63 2.80 -18.02
C VAL A 89 -9.33 4.30 -17.99
N ASP A 90 -10.30 5.08 -17.51
CA ASP A 90 -10.25 6.54 -17.52
C ASP A 90 -9.54 7.13 -16.29
N GLY A 91 -9.46 6.36 -15.20
CA GLY A 91 -8.71 6.77 -14.01
C GLY A 91 -8.64 5.69 -12.94
N VAL A 92 -7.83 5.96 -11.91
CA VAL A 92 -7.71 5.12 -10.73
C VAL A 92 -8.03 5.95 -9.50
N VAL A 93 -8.84 5.39 -8.61
CA VAL A 93 -9.18 5.97 -7.32
C VAL A 93 -8.38 5.23 -6.26
N TYR A 94 -7.50 5.96 -5.58
CA TYR A 94 -6.73 5.44 -4.45
C TYR A 94 -7.44 5.79 -3.16
N GLU A 95 -7.62 4.81 -2.28
CA GLU A 95 -8.04 5.09 -0.90
C GLU A 95 -6.89 5.76 -0.14
N ALA A 96 -7.19 6.80 0.63
CA ALA A 96 -6.23 7.47 1.52
C ALA A 96 -6.94 7.91 2.81
N TYR A 97 -6.25 7.75 3.95
CA TYR A 97 -6.78 8.13 5.27
C TYR A 97 -6.13 9.41 5.77
N GLU A 98 -6.92 10.21 6.48
CA GLU A 98 -6.48 11.38 7.23
C GLU A 98 -6.77 11.17 8.72
N PRO A 99 -5.78 11.35 9.63
CA PRO A 99 -4.37 11.67 9.37
C PRO A 99 -3.64 10.49 8.71
N GLY A 100 -2.55 10.75 7.99
CA GLY A 100 -1.78 9.69 7.31
C GLY A 100 -1.34 10.03 5.89
N ILE A 101 -1.94 11.02 5.24
CA ILE A 101 -1.72 11.21 3.79
C ILE A 101 -0.49 12.06 3.46
N GLY A 102 -0.06 12.95 4.35
CA GLY A 102 0.98 13.95 4.08
C GLY A 102 2.25 13.40 3.40
N PRO A 103 2.85 12.32 3.93
CA PRO A 103 4.01 11.64 3.34
C PRO A 103 3.80 11.15 1.90
N PHE A 104 2.56 10.89 1.50
CA PHE A 104 2.22 10.33 0.19
C PHE A 104 1.84 11.38 -0.84
N VAL A 105 1.59 12.62 -0.43
CA VAL A 105 1.19 13.71 -1.34
C VAL A 105 2.16 13.86 -2.53
N PRO A 106 3.50 13.90 -2.34
CA PRO A 106 4.43 14.00 -3.48
C PRO A 106 4.31 12.86 -4.50
N MET A 107 3.84 11.71 -4.04
CA MET A 107 3.69 10.52 -4.86
C MET A 107 2.34 10.48 -5.57
N LEU A 108 1.27 10.85 -4.87
CA LEU A 108 -0.02 11.10 -5.48
C LEU A 108 0.10 12.16 -6.59
N ASP A 109 0.91 13.19 -6.38
CA ASP A 109 1.26 14.16 -7.43
C ASP A 109 1.97 13.52 -8.62
N THR A 110 2.85 12.54 -8.38
CA THR A 110 3.55 11.81 -9.45
C THR A 110 2.61 10.90 -10.23
N LEU A 111 1.74 10.16 -9.53
CA LEU A 111 0.69 9.34 -10.13
C LEU A 111 -0.29 10.20 -10.94
N ALA A 112 -0.69 11.34 -10.39
CA ALA A 112 -1.50 12.32 -11.10
C ALA A 112 -0.78 12.76 -12.37
N LYS A 113 0.48 13.22 -12.32
CA LYS A 113 1.23 13.61 -13.53
C LYS A 113 1.29 12.49 -14.57
N ALA A 114 1.46 11.24 -14.14
CA ALA A 114 1.51 10.09 -15.05
C ALA A 114 0.20 9.85 -15.80
N MET A 115 -0.95 10.25 -15.26
CA MET A 115 -2.22 10.20 -15.99
C MET A 115 -2.23 11.14 -17.20
N TRP A 116 -1.64 12.34 -17.08
CA TRP A 116 -1.51 13.30 -18.19
C TRP A 116 -0.32 12.97 -19.10
N SER A 117 0.73 12.37 -18.58
CA SER A 117 1.96 12.03 -19.29
C SER A 117 2.41 10.61 -18.97
N PRO A 118 1.87 9.57 -19.64
CA PRO A 118 2.15 8.16 -19.32
C PRO A 118 3.61 7.74 -19.51
N ASP A 119 4.28 8.43 -20.43
CA ASP A 119 5.68 8.22 -20.76
C ASP A 119 6.60 9.09 -19.88
N LEU A 120 6.06 9.68 -18.80
CA LEU A 120 6.84 10.40 -17.81
C LEU A 120 7.99 9.48 -17.33
N PRO A 121 9.26 9.86 -17.58
CA PRO A 121 10.37 9.10 -17.05
C PRO A 121 10.32 9.19 -15.53
N TYR A 122 10.42 8.03 -14.88
CA TYR A 122 10.48 7.92 -13.43
C TYR A 122 11.72 7.12 -13.07
N GLU A 123 12.60 7.73 -12.26
CA GLU A 123 13.75 7.04 -11.69
C GLU A 123 13.42 6.69 -10.24
N PRO A 124 13.34 5.40 -9.89
CA PRO A 124 13.05 5.00 -8.52
C PRO A 124 14.15 5.47 -7.57
N THR A 125 13.76 5.96 -6.40
CA THR A 125 14.69 6.34 -5.34
C THR A 125 15.52 5.13 -4.87
N PRO A 126 16.70 5.33 -4.26
CA PRO A 126 17.47 4.21 -3.69
C PRO A 126 16.66 3.33 -2.73
N PHE A 127 15.73 3.94 -2.00
CA PHE A 127 14.81 3.24 -1.11
C PHE A 127 13.81 2.35 -1.88
N GLU A 128 13.18 2.87 -2.92
CA GLU A 128 12.27 2.10 -3.78
C GLU A 128 13.00 0.97 -4.51
N GLN A 129 14.24 1.23 -4.99
CA GLN A 129 15.06 0.19 -5.60
C GLN A 129 15.43 -0.92 -4.62
N ALA A 130 15.77 -0.57 -3.38
CA ALA A 130 16.07 -1.55 -2.34
C ALA A 130 14.83 -2.40 -2.02
N PHE A 131 13.67 -1.76 -1.88
CA PHE A 131 12.41 -2.45 -1.66
C PHE A 131 12.05 -3.42 -2.79
N LEU A 132 12.16 -3.00 -4.06
CA LEU A 132 11.85 -3.85 -5.21
C LEU A 132 12.81 -5.05 -5.36
N ARG A 133 14.02 -4.95 -4.81
CA ARG A 133 15.01 -6.04 -4.78
C ARG A 133 14.80 -7.00 -3.61
N ASP A 134 14.07 -6.60 -2.58
CA ASP A 134 13.79 -7.42 -1.40
C ASP A 134 12.66 -8.41 -1.71
N HIS A 135 13.03 -9.60 -2.17
CA HIS A 135 12.08 -10.63 -2.65
C HIS A 135 11.27 -11.28 -1.53
N ASP A 136 11.69 -11.13 -0.27
CA ASP A 136 11.03 -11.73 0.90
C ASP A 136 9.93 -10.84 1.49
N GLY A 137 9.63 -9.70 0.82
CA GLY A 137 8.84 -8.62 1.39
C GLY A 137 9.63 -7.89 2.48
N PRO A 138 9.33 -6.62 2.78
CA PRO A 138 10.16 -5.91 3.73
C PRO A 138 9.88 -6.43 5.14
N GLN A 139 10.91 -7.05 5.70
CA GLN A 139 10.93 -7.42 7.10
C GLN A 139 11.34 -6.18 7.92
N TRP A 140 10.34 -5.45 8.44
CA TRP A 140 10.54 -4.49 9.52
C TRP A 140 10.11 -5.17 10.83
N PRO A 141 10.95 -5.24 11.88
CA PRO A 141 12.32 -4.69 12.02
C PRO A 141 13.43 -5.63 11.55
N GLY A 142 14.60 -5.06 11.23
CA GLY A 142 15.83 -5.81 10.92
C GLY A 142 16.42 -5.56 9.53
N ASN A 143 15.70 -4.90 8.62
CA ASN A 143 16.27 -4.43 7.37
C ASN A 143 16.96 -3.07 7.56
N ARG A 144 18.29 -3.07 7.44
CA ARG A 144 19.16 -1.90 7.63
C ARG A 144 18.74 -0.66 6.81
N TYR A 145 18.13 -0.85 5.64
CA TYR A 145 17.66 0.25 4.79
C TYR A 145 16.38 0.92 5.35
N TRP A 146 15.52 0.15 6.02
CA TRP A 146 14.34 0.67 6.69
C TRP A 146 14.69 1.38 7.99
N GLU A 147 15.71 0.88 8.70
CA GLU A 147 16.20 1.53 9.92
C GLU A 147 16.80 2.90 9.63
N SER A 148 17.57 3.06 8.55
CA SER A 148 18.09 4.39 8.16
C SER A 148 16.98 5.38 7.80
N PHE A 149 15.90 4.91 7.18
CA PHE A 149 14.78 5.77 6.85
C PHE A 149 13.96 6.16 8.09
N ARG A 150 13.79 5.23 9.05
CA ARG A 150 13.10 5.50 10.32
C ARG A 150 13.75 6.66 11.09
N ASP A 151 15.07 6.72 11.09
CA ASP A 151 15.81 7.76 11.81
C ASP A 151 15.63 9.15 11.17
N GLU A 152 15.11 9.24 9.94
CA GLU A 152 14.73 10.49 9.27
C GLU A 152 13.28 10.90 9.55
N LEU A 153 12.48 10.04 10.19
CA LEU A 153 11.07 10.32 10.46
C LEU A 153 10.90 11.23 11.69
N PRO A 154 9.97 12.20 11.65
CA PRO A 154 9.71 13.10 12.77
C PRO A 154 8.85 12.39 13.84
N LEU A 155 9.35 11.29 14.42
CA LEU A 155 8.61 10.45 15.36
C LEU A 155 9.07 10.61 16.82
N GLU A 156 10.09 11.42 17.09
CA GLU A 156 10.73 11.53 18.41
C GLU A 156 9.75 11.87 19.55
N GLY A 157 8.75 12.72 19.29
CA GLY A 157 7.76 13.13 20.28
C GLY A 157 6.63 12.13 20.49
N ILE A 158 6.03 11.66 19.40
CA ILE A 158 4.87 10.77 19.47
C ILE A 158 5.24 9.31 19.79
N TYR A 159 6.39 8.81 19.32
CA TYR A 159 6.72 7.39 19.41
C TYR A 159 6.82 6.85 20.86
N PRO A 160 7.46 7.55 21.81
CA PRO A 160 7.46 7.13 23.21
C PRO A 160 6.05 7.07 23.81
N LEU A 161 5.19 8.04 23.49
CA LEU A 161 3.82 8.11 24.00
C LEU A 161 2.96 6.96 23.47
N VAL A 162 3.13 6.59 22.20
CA VAL A 162 2.40 5.48 21.61
C VAL A 162 2.92 4.15 22.15
N SER A 163 4.25 3.99 22.34
CA SER A 163 4.81 2.81 23.02
C SER A 163 4.27 2.68 24.45
N ASP A 164 4.22 3.77 25.21
CA ASP A 164 3.66 3.79 26.56
C ASP A 164 2.16 3.47 26.57
N PHE A 165 1.39 3.99 25.62
CA PHE A 165 -0.04 3.67 25.48
C PHE A 165 -0.28 2.18 25.22
N ARG A 166 0.54 1.55 24.37
CA ARG A 166 0.49 0.11 24.08
C ARG A 166 0.85 -0.71 25.32
N ASP A 167 1.95 -0.37 25.96
CA ASP A 167 2.49 -1.17 27.06
C ASP A 167 1.69 -0.95 28.36
N LYS A 168 1.09 0.24 28.52
CA LYS A 168 0.35 0.69 29.71
C LYS A 168 -0.86 1.51 29.30
N THR A 169 -1.90 0.84 28.81
CA THR A 169 -3.16 1.50 28.44
C THR A 169 -3.87 2.01 29.70
N CYS A 170 -3.61 3.25 30.10
CA CYS A 170 -4.18 3.88 31.28
C CYS A 170 -4.60 5.32 30.96
N ARG A 171 -5.39 5.93 31.86
CA ARG A 171 -5.91 7.29 31.64
C ARG A 171 -4.79 8.32 31.43
N ALA A 172 -3.65 8.16 32.11
CA ALA A 172 -2.52 9.08 32.00
C ALA A 172 -1.84 8.99 30.62
N THR A 173 -1.61 7.78 30.11
CA THR A 173 -0.99 7.58 28.78
C THR A 173 -1.94 8.02 27.66
N VAL A 174 -3.24 7.76 27.78
CA VAL A 174 -4.27 8.29 26.87
C VAL A 174 -4.29 9.81 26.88
N ALA A 175 -4.32 10.44 28.05
CA ALA A 175 -4.34 11.90 28.16
C ALA A 175 -3.07 12.54 27.61
N ALA A 176 -1.91 11.94 27.85
CA ALA A 176 -0.64 12.42 27.31
C ALA A 176 -0.59 12.33 25.78
N LEU A 177 -1.01 11.19 25.21
CA LEU A 177 -1.08 11.00 23.76
C LEU A 177 -2.07 12.00 23.12
N LEU A 178 -3.27 12.14 23.69
CA LEU A 178 -4.26 13.11 23.21
C LEU A 178 -3.75 14.55 23.33
N GLY A 179 -3.11 14.92 24.44
CA GLY A 179 -2.51 16.24 24.63
C GLY A 179 -1.45 16.55 23.58
N HIS A 180 -0.57 15.59 23.29
CA HIS A 180 0.42 15.72 22.22
C HIS A 180 -0.24 15.93 20.86
N VAL A 181 -1.17 15.05 20.48
CA VAL A 181 -1.91 15.13 19.22
C VAL A 181 -2.63 16.47 19.05
N LEU A 182 -3.35 16.91 20.08
CA LEU A 182 -4.13 18.15 20.03
C LEU A 182 -3.24 19.41 20.03
N SER A 183 -1.99 19.31 20.49
CA SER A 183 -1.03 20.44 20.49
C SER A 183 -0.31 20.63 19.15
N ARG A 184 -0.33 19.64 18.25
CA ARG A 184 0.35 19.69 16.95
C ARG A 184 -0.62 20.19 15.87
N VAL A 185 -0.33 21.37 15.32
CA VAL A 185 -1.17 21.99 14.27
C VAL A 185 -0.98 21.29 12.93
N ASP A 186 0.24 20.88 12.60
CA ASP A 186 0.59 20.24 11.33
C ASP A 186 0.34 18.73 11.32
N ARG A 187 0.26 18.09 12.49
CA ARG A 187 0.04 16.64 12.68
C ARG A 187 1.03 15.76 11.91
N ILE A 188 2.18 16.29 11.52
CA ILE A 188 3.16 15.57 10.69
C ILE A 188 3.60 14.26 11.35
N GLU A 189 3.79 14.26 12.67
CA GLU A 189 4.18 13.05 13.42
C GLU A 189 3.09 11.96 13.38
N LEU A 190 1.81 12.33 13.30
CA LEU A 190 0.70 11.38 13.16
C LEU A 190 0.65 10.75 11.78
N ASP A 191 0.95 11.55 10.75
CA ASP A 191 0.97 11.02 9.39
C ASP A 191 2.05 9.94 9.24
N TRP A 192 3.22 10.18 9.85
CA TRP A 192 4.31 9.21 9.87
C TRP A 192 4.10 8.06 10.87
N LEU A 193 3.31 8.26 11.93
CA LEU A 193 2.96 7.19 12.86
C LEU A 193 2.24 6.06 12.13
N TYR A 194 1.39 6.38 11.16
CA TYR A 194 0.70 5.38 10.33
C TYR A 194 1.66 4.46 9.57
N ILE A 195 2.85 4.97 9.22
CA ILE A 195 3.89 4.27 8.45
C ILE A 195 4.82 3.48 9.37
N GLY A 196 5.24 4.10 10.48
CA GLY A 196 6.26 3.54 11.38
C GLY A 196 5.71 2.61 12.47
N TYR A 197 4.38 2.55 12.65
CA TYR A 197 3.76 1.86 13.77
C TYR A 197 3.23 0.46 13.41
N ARG A 198 4.14 -0.45 13.03
CA ARG A 198 3.90 -1.89 13.16
C ARG A 198 5.14 -2.62 13.69
N ARG A 199 4.94 -3.30 14.81
CA ARG A 199 5.64 -4.52 15.23
C ARG A 199 4.62 -5.65 15.22
#